data_AF-A0A970KTG5-F1
#
_entry.id   AF-A0A970KTG5-F1
#
_cell.length_a   1.000
_cell.length_b   1.000
_cell.length_c   1.000
_cell.angle_alpha   90.00
_cell.angle_beta   90.00
_cell.angle_gamma   90.00
#
_symmetry.space_group_name_H-M   'P 1'
#
loop_
_entity.id
_entity.type
_entity.pdbx_description
1 polymer ?
#
loop_
_entity_poly.entity_id
_entity_poly.type
_entity_poly.pdbx_seq_one_letter_code
_entity_poly.pdbx_strand_id
1 'polypeptide(L)' 'MLILIFIYGLVIGSFLNVCIYRIPREESIAFPSSRCPSCGTRISWYDNIPLVSYLFL' A
#
# COMPACT_ATOMS: atom_id res chain seq x y z
N MET A 1 -21.11 10.59 8.42
CA MET A 1 -21.27 10.15 7.02
C MET A 1 -20.00 10.36 6.20
N LEU A 2 -19.56 11.61 5.98
CA LEU A 2 -18.38 11.96 5.17
C LEU A 2 -17.06 11.31 5.63
N ILE A 3 -16.82 11.23 6.94
CA ILE A 3 -15.60 10.63 7.50
C ILE A 3 -15.49 9.13 7.13
N LEU A 4 -16.60 8.40 7.15
CA LEU A 4 -16.60 6.98 6.76
C LEU A 4 -16.26 6.83 5.28
N ILE A 5 -16.88 7.65 4.41
CA ILE A 5 -16.61 7.65 2.96
C ILE A 5 -15.13 7.97 2.70
N PHE A 6 -14.55 8.91 3.44
CA PHE A 6 -13.14 9.28 3.32
C PHE A 6 -12.20 8.14 3.73
N ILE A 7 -12.47 7.47 4.84
CA ILE A 7 -11.70 6.31 5.30
C ILE A 7 -11.80 5.17 4.29
N TYR A 8 -13.01 4.84 3.82
CA TYR A 8 -13.19 3.80 2.80
C TYR A 8 -12.49 4.16 1.49
N GLY A 9 -12.57 5.41 1.04
CA GLY A 9 -11.87 5.89 -0.15
C GLY A 9 -10.34 5.74 -0.03
N LEU A 10 -9.78 6.05 1.14
CA LEU A 10 -8.35 5.88 1.42
C LEU A 10 -7.93 4.41 1.42
N VAL A 11 -8.71 3.53 2.06
CA VAL A 11 -8.42 2.09 2.11
C VAL A 11 -8.49 1.48 0.72
N ILE A 12 -9.55 1.79 -0.05
CA ILE A 12 -9.77 1.27 -1.40
C ILE A 12 -8.69 1.81 -2.36
N GLY A 13 -8.39 3.10 -2.31
CA GLY A 13 -7.36 3.72 -3.14
C GLY A 13 -5.96 3.15 -2.86
N SER A 14 -5.62 2.95 -1.59
CA SER A 14 -4.35 2.32 -1.19
C SER A 14 -4.24 0.89 -1.73
N PHE A 15 -5.31 0.10 -1.67
CA PHE A 15 -5.32 -1.26 -2.17
C PHE A 15 -5.21 -1.32 -3.70
N LEU A 16 -5.95 -0.48 -4.41
CA LEU A 16 -5.87 -0.35 -5.87
C LEU A 16 -4.46 0.00 -6.35
N ASN A 17 -3.73 0.85 -5.61
CA ASN A 17 -2.35 1.19 -5.93
C ASN A 17 -1.42 -0.04 -5.90
N VAL A 18 -1.60 -0.93 -4.92
CA VAL A 18 -0.87 -2.22 -4.86
C VAL A 18 -1.24 -3.11 -6.05
N CYS A 19 -2.53 -3.18 -6.40
CA CYS A 19 -3.01 -3.95 -7.54
C CYS A 19 -2.41 -3.47 -8.87
N ILE A 20 -2.42 -2.15 -9.13
CA ILE A 20 -1.85 -1.56 -10.34
C ILE A 20 -0.36 -1.87 -10.47
N TYR A 21 0.37 -1.89 -9.35
CA TYR A 21 1.79 -2.20 -9.35
C TYR A 21 2.09 -3.69 -9.55
N ARG A 22 1.32 -4.60 -8.91
CA ARG A 22 1.60 -6.04 -8.88
C ARG A 22 0.97 -6.85 -10.02
N ILE A 23 -0.24 -6.49 -10.46
CA ILE A 23 -0.97 -7.21 -11.53
C ILE A 23 -0.17 -7.29 -12.85
N PRO A 24 0.40 -6.20 -13.41
CA PRO A 24 1.16 -6.29 -14.65
C PRO A 24 2.49 -7.05 -14.52
N ARG A 25 2.92 -7.35 -13.29
CA ARG A 25 4.14 -8.10 -12.98
C ARG A 25 3.86 -9.56 -12.60
N GLU A 26 2.60 -9.98 -12.64
CA GLU A 26 2.14 -11.30 -12.17
C GLU A 26 2.59 -11.63 -10.72
N GLU A 27 2.87 -10.58 -9.94
CA GLU A 27 3.28 -10.72 -8.54
C GLU A 27 2.05 -10.95 -7.66
N SER A 28 2.15 -11.86 -6.69
CA SER A 28 0.98 -12.13 -5.85
C SER A 28 0.66 -10.93 -4.95
N ILE A 29 -0.62 -10.57 -4.87
CA ILE A 29 -1.09 -9.39 -4.12
C ILE A 29 -0.90 -9.59 -2.61
N ALA A 30 -1.00 -10.84 -2.13
CA ALA A 30 -0.93 -11.21 -0.72
C ALA A 30 0.47 -11.68 -0.26
N PHE A 31 1.28 -12.24 -1.15
CA PHE A 31 2.60 -12.80 -0.83
C PHE A 31 3.62 -12.52 -1.96
N PRO A 32 4.89 -12.19 -1.66
CA PRO A 32 5.47 -11.99 -0.33
C PRO A 32 5.09 -10.62 0.26
N SER A 33 5.40 -10.44 1.55
CA SER A 33 5.32 -9.13 2.23
C SER A 33 6.03 -8.06 1.40
N SER A 34 5.49 -6.83 1.39
CA SER A 34 6.11 -5.67 0.73
C SER A 34 7.62 -5.65 0.98
N ARG A 35 8.39 -5.67 -0.10
CA ARG A 35 9.85 -5.71 -0.08
C ARG A 35 10.31 -4.56 -0.96
N CYS A 36 11.27 -3.77 -0.48
CA CYS A 36 11.71 -2.59 -1.22
C CYS A 36 12.36 -3.03 -2.55
N PRO A 37 11.88 -2.56 -3.71
CA PRO A 37 12.40 -2.99 -5.01
C PRO A 37 13.84 -2.51 -5.27
N SER A 38 14.33 -1.54 -4.50
CA SER A 38 15.68 -0.97 -4.65
C SER A 38 16.73 -1.61 -3.74
N CYS A 39 16.36 -2.03 -2.51
CA CYS A 39 17.29 -2.55 -1.51
C CYS A 39 16.94 -3.93 -0.93
N GLY A 40 15.79 -4.52 -1.29
CA GLY A 40 15.43 -5.89 -0.90
C GLY A 40 15.03 -6.09 0.56
N THR A 41 15.02 -5.03 1.39
CA THR A 41 14.56 -5.11 2.78
C THR A 41 13.05 -5.29 2.88
N ARG A 42 12.64 -6.02 3.92
CA ARG A 42 11.23 -6.28 4.24
C ARG A 42 10.63 -4.98 4.78
N ILE A 43 9.63 -4.44 4.09
CA ILE A 43 8.93 -3.22 4.49
C ILE A 43 7.86 -3.61 5.51
N SER A 44 7.80 -2.88 6.62
CA SER A 44 6.77 -3.08 7.63
C SER A 44 5.41 -2.62 7.10
N TRP A 45 4.33 -3.26 7.53
CA TRP A 45 2.99 -2.91 7.05
C TRP A 45 2.60 -1.45 7.37
N TYR A 46 3.13 -0.89 8.45
CA TYR A 46 2.94 0.52 8.84
C TYR A 46 3.52 1.53 7.84
N ASP A 47 4.61 1.18 7.13
CA ASP A 47 5.21 2.06 6.11
C ASP A 47 4.34 2.16 4.85
N ASN A 48 3.36 1.27 4.68
CA ASN A 48 2.43 1.30 3.56
C ASN A 48 1.16 2.12 3.87
N ILE A 49 1.08 2.75 5.04
CA ILE A 49 -0.06 3.61 5.40
C ILE A 49 0.13 4.98 4.73
N PRO A 50 -0.66 5.32 3.69
CA PRO A 50 -0.36 6.46 2.81
C PRO A 50 -0.23 7.81 3.52
N LEU A 51 -1.07 8.03 4.54
CA LEU A 51 -1.10 9.29 5.28
C LEU A 51 -0.08 9.36 6.40
N VAL A 52 0.28 8.22 7.02
CA VAL A 52 1.23 8.19 8.13
C VAL A 52 2.65 8.27 7.59
N SER A 53 2.97 7.53 6.52
CA SER A 53 4.29 7.61 5.89
C SER A 53 4.58 8.98 5.27
N TYR A 54 3.58 9.67 4.73
CA TYR A 54 3.75 11.03 4.23
C TYR A 54 3.94 12.07 5.35
N LEU A 55 3.32 11.87 6.51
CA LEU A 55 3.47 12.77 7.67
C LEU A 55 4.82 12.64 8.38
N PHE A 56 5.50 11.50 8.22
CA PHE A 56 6.78 11.18 8.86
C PHE A 56 7.97 11.17 7.88
N LEU A 57 7.75 11.54 6.61
CA LEU A 57 8.82 11.70 5.61
C LEU A 57 9.46 13.09 5.70
#